data_AF-A0A7Y2IDN3-F1
#
_entry.id   AF-A0A7Y2IDN3-F1
#
_cell.length_a   1.000
_cell.length_b   1.000
_cell.length_c   1.000
_cell.angle_alpha   90.00
_cell.angle_beta   90.00
_cell.angle_gamma   90.00
#
_symmetry.space_group_name_H-M   'P 1'
#
loop_
_entity.id
_entity.type
_entity.pdbx_description
1 polymer ?
#
loop_
_entity_poly.entity_id
_entity_poly.type
_entity_poly.pdbx_seq_one_letter_code
_entity_poly.pdbx_strand_id
1 'polypeptide(L)'
;MGSDSVAAALQLGFLSAGAPRVPTIFGEVERTDLGAGAWVDHCSHWLPGADAWFQRVEENAQWEADQRTMYGRIVDVPRLVWRAKEPAAIVPELGQLRSLFEQCYGRAFPSITANHYRHGRDSVAIHRDRVRLPGDTVVAIVSLGGRRPFKIRPDHGGSALTFGLGHGDLLVMGGTFQATHQHGVPKVARAEPRISLMFRT
;
A
#
# COMPACT_ATOMS: atom_id res chain seq x y z
N MET A 1 14.21 -42.39 -24.29
CA MET A 1 14.10 -41.46 -23.15
C MET A 1 15.33 -40.57 -23.19
N GLY A 2 15.16 -39.37 -23.74
CA GLY A 2 16.19 -38.33 -23.81
C GLY A 2 15.44 -37.03 -24.00
N SER A 3 15.35 -36.25 -22.93
CA SER A 3 14.66 -34.96 -22.92
C SER A 3 15.59 -33.90 -23.46
N ASP A 4 15.29 -33.38 -24.66
CA ASP A 4 15.91 -32.17 -25.19
C ASP A 4 15.48 -30.96 -24.37
N SER A 5 16.46 -30.25 -23.81
CA SER A 5 16.28 -28.92 -23.22
C SER A 5 16.42 -27.90 -24.34
N VAL A 6 15.33 -27.23 -24.69
CA VAL A 6 15.37 -26.06 -25.57
C VAL A 6 15.23 -24.82 -24.72
N ALA A 7 16.34 -24.10 -24.59
CA ALA A 7 16.35 -22.69 -24.21
C ALA A 7 15.62 -21.90 -25.30
N ALA A 8 14.55 -21.18 -24.94
CA ALA A 8 13.89 -20.22 -25.82
C ALA A 8 14.13 -18.81 -25.30
N ALA A 9 14.73 -18.01 -26.19
CA ALA A 9 15.20 -16.66 -25.99
C ALA A 9 14.07 -15.64 -25.73
N LEU A 10 14.46 -14.53 -25.09
CA LEU A 10 13.65 -13.34 -24.87
C LEU A 10 12.99 -12.85 -26.17
N GLN A 11 11.70 -12.54 -26.08
CA GLN A 11 11.03 -11.63 -27.00
C GLN A 11 10.41 -10.50 -26.19
N LEU A 12 11.10 -9.36 -26.21
CA LEU A 12 10.63 -8.05 -25.74
C LEU A 12 9.43 -7.63 -26.61
N GLY A 13 8.25 -8.09 -26.23
CA GLY A 13 6.98 -7.55 -26.70
C GLY A 13 6.53 -6.45 -25.75
N PHE A 14 6.23 -5.26 -26.26
CA PHE A 14 5.42 -4.27 -25.57
C PHE A 14 4.10 -4.94 -25.16
N LEU A 15 3.99 -5.32 -23.89
CA LEU A 15 2.83 -6.04 -23.36
C LEU A 15 1.62 -5.09 -23.39
N SER A 16 0.58 -5.49 -24.11
CA SER A 16 -0.78 -5.18 -23.68
C SER A 16 -0.88 -5.65 -22.22
N ALA A 17 -0.95 -4.71 -21.27
CA ALA A 17 -1.09 -5.04 -19.86
C ALA A 17 -2.36 -5.87 -19.71
N GLY A 18 -2.23 -7.14 -19.31
CA GLY A 18 -3.38 -7.99 -19.00
C GLY A 18 -4.25 -7.39 -17.89
N ALA A 19 -5.41 -7.96 -17.61
CA ALA A 19 -6.25 -7.49 -16.51
C ALA A 19 -5.51 -7.58 -15.15
N PRO A 20 -5.82 -6.69 -14.17
CA PRO A 20 -5.33 -6.83 -12.80
C PRO A 20 -5.64 -8.23 -12.27
N ARG A 21 -4.68 -8.86 -11.59
CA ARG A 21 -4.83 -10.22 -11.03
C ARG A 21 -4.74 -10.17 -9.52
N VAL A 22 -5.52 -11.01 -8.85
CA VAL A 22 -5.54 -11.14 -7.40
C VAL A 22 -4.75 -12.41 -7.02
N PRO A 23 -3.94 -12.38 -5.94
CA PRO A 23 -3.29 -13.59 -5.45
C PRO A 23 -4.32 -14.66 -5.09
N THR A 24 -4.05 -15.92 -5.48
CA THR A 24 -4.93 -17.06 -5.16
C THR A 24 -4.74 -17.56 -3.72
N ILE A 25 -3.58 -17.28 -3.12
CA ILE A 25 -3.26 -17.50 -1.72
C ILE A 25 -2.51 -16.25 -1.20
N PHE A 26 -2.57 -16.01 0.11
CA PHE A 26 -1.90 -14.85 0.72
C PHE A 26 -0.37 -14.90 0.62
N GLY A 27 0.22 -16.10 0.50
CA GLY A 27 1.67 -16.28 0.41
C GLY A 27 2.39 -16.25 1.76
N GLU A 28 3.72 -16.34 1.73
CA GLU A 28 4.56 -16.22 2.93
C GLU A 28 4.64 -14.76 3.39
N VAL A 29 4.54 -14.58 4.71
CA VAL A 29 4.50 -13.27 5.37
C VAL A 29 5.68 -13.16 6.31
N GLU A 30 6.47 -12.10 6.15
CA GLU A 30 7.49 -11.75 7.13
C GLU A 30 6.86 -10.85 8.20
N ARG A 31 6.55 -11.43 9.36
CA ARG A 31 6.06 -10.67 10.52
C ARG A 31 7.22 -10.11 11.33
N THR A 32 7.22 -8.80 11.52
CA THR A 32 8.04 -8.09 12.49
C THR A 32 7.19 -7.73 13.71
N ASP A 33 7.56 -8.24 14.88
CA ASP A 33 7.01 -7.79 16.18
C ASP A 33 7.65 -6.43 16.54
N LEU A 34 6.82 -5.44 16.85
CA LEU A 34 7.26 -4.09 17.22
C LEU A 34 7.18 -3.85 18.73
N GLY A 35 6.82 -4.86 19.52
CA GLY A 35 6.55 -4.78 20.94
C GLY A 35 5.18 -4.19 21.26
N ALA A 36 4.79 -4.29 22.53
CA ALA A 36 3.51 -3.79 23.06
C ALA A 36 2.26 -4.31 22.32
N GLY A 37 2.36 -5.46 21.64
CA GLY A 37 1.27 -6.05 20.86
C GLY A 37 1.08 -5.40 19.48
N ALA A 38 2.01 -4.56 19.01
CA ALA A 38 2.03 -4.04 17.65
C ALA A 38 2.89 -4.92 16.75
N TRP A 39 2.46 -5.10 15.50
CA TRP A 39 3.21 -5.88 14.52
C TRP A 39 3.04 -5.32 13.12
N VAL A 40 3.99 -5.69 12.24
CA VAL A 40 3.95 -5.41 10.80
C VAL A 40 4.21 -6.70 10.04
N ASP A 41 3.38 -6.95 9.04
CA ASP A 41 3.56 -8.01 8.05
C ASP A 41 4.04 -7.40 6.74
N HIS A 42 5.08 -7.97 6.14
CA HIS A 42 5.62 -7.51 4.86
C HIS A 42 5.76 -8.67 3.87
N CYS A 43 5.30 -8.46 2.63
CA CYS A 43 5.44 -9.40 1.53
C CYS A 43 5.94 -8.65 0.29
N SER A 44 7.15 -8.97 -0.17
CA SER A 44 7.69 -8.39 -1.41
C SER A 44 7.09 -9.05 -2.65
N HIS A 45 6.78 -8.26 -3.69
CA HIS A 45 6.20 -8.72 -4.96
C HIS A 45 4.93 -9.58 -4.78
N TRP A 46 4.12 -9.23 -3.77
CA TRP A 46 2.93 -9.97 -3.39
C TRP A 46 1.83 -9.95 -4.45
N LEU A 47 1.64 -8.81 -5.13
CA LEU A 47 0.54 -8.60 -6.06
C LEU A 47 0.92 -9.00 -7.50
N PRO A 48 0.30 -10.04 -8.10
CA PRO A 48 0.55 -10.40 -9.48
C PRO A 48 -0.05 -9.37 -10.45
N GLY A 49 0.67 -9.06 -11.53
CA GLY A 49 0.19 -8.08 -12.52
C GLY A 49 0.07 -6.67 -11.96
N ALA A 50 0.97 -6.28 -11.05
CA ALA A 50 0.94 -4.98 -10.40
C ALA A 50 0.98 -3.79 -11.39
N ASP A 51 1.53 -3.96 -12.60
CA ASP A 51 1.50 -2.93 -13.66
C ASP A 51 0.07 -2.61 -14.09
N ALA A 52 -0.72 -3.67 -14.34
CA ALA A 52 -2.13 -3.54 -14.70
C ALA A 52 -2.96 -2.91 -13.56
N TRP A 53 -2.63 -3.26 -12.32
CA TRP A 53 -3.21 -2.61 -11.14
C TRP A 53 -2.88 -1.13 -11.07
N PHE A 54 -1.61 -0.77 -11.26
CA PHE A 54 -1.18 0.62 -11.24
C PHE A 54 -1.96 1.43 -12.28
N GLN A 55 -1.93 0.97 -13.55
CA GLN A 55 -2.64 1.63 -14.64
C GLN A 55 -4.15 1.73 -14.36
N ARG A 56 -4.80 0.63 -13.99
CA ARG A 56 -6.25 0.60 -13.76
C ARG A 56 -6.66 1.57 -12.66
N VAL A 57 -5.95 1.58 -11.54
CA VAL A 57 -6.27 2.47 -10.41
C VAL A 57 -5.95 3.91 -10.76
N GLU A 58 -4.80 4.18 -11.39
CA GLU A 58 -4.40 5.53 -11.79
C GLU A 58 -5.44 6.17 -12.72
N GLU A 59 -5.90 5.44 -13.73
CA GLU A 59 -6.84 5.92 -14.76
C GLU A 59 -8.27 6.10 -14.24
N ASN A 60 -8.74 5.23 -13.33
CA ASN A 60 -10.16 5.19 -12.93
C ASN A 60 -10.44 5.89 -11.59
N ALA A 61 -9.41 6.12 -10.76
CA ALA A 61 -9.59 6.85 -9.51
C ALA A 61 -9.84 8.34 -9.77
N GLN A 62 -10.88 8.87 -9.12
CA GLN A 62 -11.15 10.30 -9.09
C GLN A 62 -10.19 10.96 -8.08
N TRP A 63 -8.98 11.28 -8.54
CA TRP A 63 -7.95 11.87 -7.71
C TRP A 63 -8.26 13.31 -7.31
N GLU A 64 -8.17 13.59 -6.02
CA GLU A 64 -8.36 14.93 -5.46
C GLU A 64 -7.04 15.45 -4.89
N ALA A 65 -6.78 16.74 -5.10
CA ALA A 65 -5.80 17.47 -4.31
C ALA A 65 -6.47 17.92 -2.99
N ASP A 66 -5.74 17.84 -1.89
CA ASP A 66 -6.23 18.21 -0.55
C ASP A 66 -5.41 19.38 -0.01
N GLN A 67 -6.00 20.18 0.88
CA GLN A 67 -5.33 21.29 1.55
C GLN A 67 -5.56 21.20 3.06
N ARG A 68 -4.56 21.61 3.85
CA ARG A 68 -4.65 21.59 5.31
C ARG A 68 -4.11 22.86 5.93
N THR A 69 -4.74 23.29 7.02
CA THR A 69 -4.20 24.37 7.84
C THR A 69 -3.05 23.86 8.69
N MET A 70 -1.85 24.38 8.46
CA MET A 70 -0.64 24.13 9.26
C MET A 70 -0.05 25.46 9.73
N TYR A 71 0.10 25.62 11.05
CA TYR A 71 0.64 26.84 11.66
C TYR A 71 -0.06 28.13 11.18
N GLY A 72 -1.40 28.09 11.08
CA GLY A 72 -2.21 29.22 10.62
C GLY A 72 -2.17 29.48 9.11
N ARG A 73 -1.52 28.62 8.31
CA ARG A 73 -1.44 28.74 6.84
C ARG A 73 -2.11 27.55 6.16
N ILE A 74 -2.79 27.77 5.05
CA ILE A 74 -3.29 26.69 4.20
C ILE A 74 -2.11 26.20 3.35
N VAL A 75 -1.82 24.90 3.43
CA VAL A 75 -0.77 24.24 2.65
C VAL A 75 -1.34 23.09 1.85
N ASP A 76 -0.83 22.89 0.64
CA ASP A 76 -1.18 21.74 -0.17
C ASP A 76 -0.68 20.45 0.47
N VAL A 77 -1.56 19.46 0.55
CA VAL A 77 -1.20 18.11 0.92
C VAL A 77 -0.36 17.53 -0.24
N PRO A 78 0.89 17.12 0.00
CA PRO A 78 1.80 16.77 -1.09
C PRO A 78 1.54 15.33 -1.55
N ARG A 79 0.34 15.05 -2.07
CA ARG A 79 -0.11 13.82 -2.72
C ARG A 79 -1.54 14.03 -3.19
N LEU A 80 -1.97 13.28 -4.19
CA LEU A 80 -3.39 13.16 -4.50
C LEU A 80 -4.01 12.06 -3.64
N VAL A 81 -5.30 12.17 -3.39
CA VAL A 81 -6.07 11.23 -2.57
C VAL A 81 -7.29 10.76 -3.35
N TRP A 82 -7.66 9.50 -3.17
CA TRP A 82 -8.91 8.96 -3.70
C TRP A 82 -9.73 8.36 -2.58
N ARG A 83 -10.97 8.83 -2.46
CA ARG A 83 -11.97 8.37 -1.49
C ARG A 83 -13.29 8.19 -2.23
N ALA A 84 -13.67 6.94 -2.50
CA ALA A 84 -14.96 6.61 -3.08
C ALA A 84 -15.83 5.87 -2.05
N LYS A 85 -17.15 6.04 -2.13
CA LYS A 85 -18.10 5.29 -1.32
C LYS A 85 -18.09 3.80 -1.66
N GLU A 86 -17.98 3.49 -2.96
CA GLU A 86 -17.94 2.13 -3.50
C GLU A 86 -16.73 1.93 -4.43
N PRO A 87 -15.49 1.86 -3.90
CA PRO A 87 -14.29 1.72 -4.73
C PRO A 87 -14.30 0.47 -5.62
N ALA A 88 -14.93 -0.61 -5.15
CA ALA A 88 -15.09 -1.85 -5.92
C ALA A 88 -16.11 -1.73 -7.06
N ALA A 89 -16.96 -0.70 -7.10
CA ALA A 89 -17.79 -0.42 -8.28
C ALA A 89 -16.98 0.24 -9.41
N ILE A 90 -15.84 0.87 -9.07
CA ILE A 90 -14.96 1.58 -10.00
C ILE A 90 -13.82 0.67 -10.46
N VAL A 91 -13.20 -0.05 -9.51
CA VAL A 91 -12.18 -1.07 -9.79
C VAL A 91 -12.64 -2.39 -9.16
N PRO A 92 -13.36 -3.25 -9.90
CA PRO A 92 -13.98 -4.48 -9.40
C PRO A 92 -13.03 -5.42 -8.63
N GLU A 93 -11.78 -5.49 -9.07
CA GLU A 93 -10.76 -6.35 -8.49
C GLU A 93 -10.45 -5.97 -7.02
N LEU A 94 -10.71 -4.72 -6.59
CA LEU A 94 -10.56 -4.29 -5.19
C LEU A 94 -11.49 -5.07 -4.26
N GLY A 95 -12.66 -5.51 -4.73
CA GLY A 95 -13.58 -6.35 -3.96
C GLY A 95 -12.97 -7.71 -3.62
N GLN A 96 -12.25 -8.30 -4.56
CA GLN A 96 -11.57 -9.59 -4.37
C GLN A 96 -10.37 -9.46 -3.42
N LEU A 97 -9.56 -8.40 -3.54
CA LEU A 97 -8.48 -8.10 -2.58
C LEU A 97 -9.04 -7.91 -1.18
N ARG A 98 -10.15 -7.17 -1.04
CA ARG A 98 -10.83 -6.99 0.24
C ARG A 98 -11.20 -8.35 0.84
N SER A 99 -11.87 -9.22 0.09
CA SER A 99 -12.25 -10.56 0.58
C SER A 99 -11.05 -11.41 1.00
N LEU A 100 -9.92 -11.31 0.29
CA LEU A 100 -8.69 -12.00 0.67
C LEU A 100 -8.14 -11.49 2.01
N PHE A 101 -8.14 -10.17 2.25
CA PHE A 101 -7.76 -9.60 3.54
C PHE A 101 -8.72 -10.01 4.66
N GLU A 102 -10.02 -10.03 4.38
CA GLU A 102 -11.04 -10.43 5.36
C GLU A 102 -10.87 -11.89 5.78
N GLN A 103 -10.60 -12.79 4.82
CA GLN A 103 -10.29 -14.18 5.09
C GLN A 103 -8.98 -14.34 5.88
N CYS A 104 -7.93 -13.60 5.51
CA CYS A 104 -6.61 -13.75 6.13
C CYS A 104 -6.55 -13.19 7.56
N TYR A 105 -7.21 -12.06 7.83
CA TYR A 105 -7.14 -11.36 9.12
C TYR A 105 -8.40 -11.55 9.99
N GLY A 106 -9.42 -12.24 9.49
CA GLY A 106 -10.63 -12.59 10.23
C GLY A 106 -11.49 -11.38 10.63
N ARG A 107 -11.43 -10.28 9.86
CA ARG A 107 -12.09 -9.01 10.16
C ARG A 107 -12.55 -8.35 8.87
N ALA A 108 -13.66 -7.61 8.91
CA ALA A 108 -14.14 -6.83 7.77
C ALA A 108 -13.18 -5.68 7.42
N PHE A 109 -13.07 -5.33 6.13
CA PHE A 109 -12.30 -4.16 5.66
C PHE A 109 -13.22 -3.18 4.92
N PRO A 110 -14.08 -2.44 5.65
CA PRO A 110 -15.11 -1.60 5.04
C PRO A 110 -14.55 -0.40 4.26
N SER A 111 -13.31 0.03 4.55
CA SER A 111 -12.72 1.22 3.94
C SER A 111 -11.61 0.85 2.96
N ILE A 112 -11.71 1.34 1.72
CA ILE A 112 -10.65 1.32 0.73
C ILE A 112 -10.40 2.76 0.27
N THR A 113 -9.16 3.21 0.38
CA THR A 113 -8.74 4.55 -0.06
C THR A 113 -7.40 4.47 -0.76
N ALA A 114 -7.04 5.49 -1.54
CA ALA A 114 -5.72 5.53 -2.17
C ALA A 114 -5.02 6.87 -1.98
N ASN A 115 -3.69 6.82 -1.94
CA ASN A 115 -2.82 7.97 -2.05
C ASN A 115 -1.98 7.82 -3.32
N HIS A 116 -1.93 8.84 -4.17
CA HIS A 116 -1.05 8.89 -5.34
C HIS A 116 0.06 9.92 -5.10
N TYR A 117 1.28 9.41 -4.99
CA TYR A 117 2.52 10.17 -4.89
C TYR A 117 3.09 10.32 -6.31
N ARG A 118 2.91 11.48 -6.93
CA ARG A 118 3.25 11.70 -8.35
C ARG A 118 4.76 11.69 -8.61
N HIS A 119 5.54 12.00 -7.58
CA HIS A 119 7.00 12.09 -7.64
C HIS A 119 7.62 12.08 -6.23
N GLY A 120 8.95 12.10 -6.14
CA GLY A 120 9.71 12.12 -4.87
C GLY A 120 9.37 13.27 -3.91
N ARG A 121 8.83 14.40 -4.39
CA ARG A 121 8.42 15.53 -3.53
C ARG A 121 7.06 15.35 -2.86
N ASP A 122 6.26 14.39 -3.32
CA ASP A 122 5.02 14.00 -2.65
C ASP A 122 5.34 13.13 -1.44
N SER A 123 4.62 13.31 -0.33
CA SER A 123 4.92 12.69 0.96
C SER A 123 3.72 12.63 1.89
N VAL A 124 3.87 11.85 2.96
CA VAL A 124 3.05 12.00 4.17
C VAL A 124 3.99 12.05 5.36
N ALA A 125 3.85 13.07 6.19
CA ALA A 125 4.64 13.22 7.41
C ALA A 125 4.41 12.02 8.33
N ILE A 126 5.36 11.77 9.23
CA ILE A 126 5.18 10.75 10.25
C ILE A 126 3.93 11.09 11.09
N HIS A 127 3.00 10.15 11.17
CA HIS A 127 1.70 10.32 11.82
C HIS A 127 1.12 8.98 12.27
N ARG A 128 0.00 9.03 12.99
CA ARG A 128 -0.87 7.88 13.24
C ARG A 128 -2.14 8.03 12.43
N ASP A 129 -2.71 6.91 11.99
CA ASP A 129 -4.06 6.97 11.43
C ASP A 129 -5.03 7.37 12.56
N ARG A 130 -5.98 8.25 12.24
CA ARG A 130 -7.07 8.57 13.15
C ARG A 130 -8.10 7.46 13.03
N VAL A 131 -8.07 6.53 13.97
CA VAL A 131 -8.93 5.34 13.97
C VAL A 131 -9.80 5.32 15.22
N ARG A 132 -11.01 4.74 15.09
CA ARG A 132 -11.96 4.67 16.20
C ARG A 132 -11.53 3.66 17.26
N LEU A 133 -10.91 2.55 16.84
CA LEU A 133 -10.52 1.43 17.71
C LEU A 133 -9.03 1.07 17.49
N PRO A 134 -8.08 1.84 18.07
CA PRO A 134 -6.66 1.68 17.79
C PRO A 134 -6.06 0.28 18.04
N GLY A 135 -6.57 -0.47 19.02
CA GLY A 135 -6.09 -1.83 19.34
C GLY A 135 -6.68 -2.94 18.47
N ASP A 136 -7.67 -2.62 17.65
CA ASP A 136 -8.41 -3.54 16.80
C ASP A 136 -8.30 -3.20 15.31
N THR A 137 -7.61 -2.10 14.98
CA THR A 137 -7.49 -1.65 13.59
C THR A 137 -6.38 -2.40 12.87
N VAL A 138 -6.73 -3.03 11.75
CA VAL A 138 -5.75 -3.54 10.78
C VAL A 138 -5.76 -2.65 9.55
N VAL A 139 -4.57 -2.26 9.08
CA VAL A 139 -4.39 -1.44 7.89
C VAL A 139 -3.48 -2.19 6.92
N ALA A 140 -4.02 -2.64 5.79
CA ALA A 140 -3.25 -3.26 4.72
C ALA A 140 -2.96 -2.25 3.61
N ILE A 141 -1.69 -2.15 3.21
CA ILE A 141 -1.20 -1.23 2.19
C ILE A 141 -0.60 -2.03 1.04
N VAL A 142 -1.25 -1.98 -0.11
CA VAL A 142 -0.69 -2.48 -1.38
C VAL A 142 0.01 -1.32 -2.09
N SER A 143 1.30 -1.49 -2.37
CA SER A 143 2.17 -0.49 -3.00
C SER A 143 2.28 -0.77 -4.50
N LEU A 144 1.96 0.22 -5.34
CA LEU A 144 2.02 0.15 -6.79
C LEU A 144 2.93 1.27 -7.33
N GLY A 145 3.57 1.06 -8.48
CA GLY A 145 4.57 1.97 -9.04
C GLY A 145 5.91 2.01 -8.28
N GLY A 146 6.52 3.19 -8.24
CA GLY A 146 7.88 3.44 -7.77
C GLY A 146 8.16 3.09 -6.31
N ARG A 147 9.36 2.56 -6.05
CA ARG A 147 9.81 2.23 -4.69
C ARG A 147 9.93 3.48 -3.82
N ARG A 148 9.35 3.45 -2.62
CA ARG A 148 9.44 4.55 -1.64
C ARG A 148 9.74 4.04 -0.24
N PRO A 149 10.53 4.77 0.56
CA PRO A 149 10.67 4.46 1.98
C PRO A 149 9.33 4.63 2.69
N PHE A 150 8.97 3.65 3.52
CA PHE A 150 7.89 3.67 4.47
C PHE A 150 8.51 3.58 5.86
N LYS A 151 8.53 4.70 6.57
CA LYS A 151 9.16 4.82 7.88
C LYS A 151 8.15 4.51 8.96
N ILE A 152 8.58 3.75 9.96
CA ILE A 152 7.82 3.42 11.16
C ILE A 152 8.67 3.81 12.38
N ARG A 153 8.09 4.47 13.37
CA ARG A 153 8.77 4.80 14.63
C ARG A 153 7.84 4.63 15.83
N PRO A 154 8.34 4.20 17.00
CA PRO A 154 7.57 4.24 18.23
C PRO A 154 7.22 5.67 18.63
N ASP A 155 6.07 5.86 19.28
CA ASP A 155 5.58 7.16 19.73
C ASP A 155 6.46 7.81 20.80
N HIS A 156 6.96 7.00 21.74
CA HIS A 156 7.71 7.46 22.91
C HIS A 156 9.22 7.46 22.68
N GLY A 157 9.66 7.44 21.42
CA GLY A 157 11.07 7.34 21.04
C GLY A 157 11.56 5.89 20.96
N GLY A 158 12.72 5.70 20.35
CA GLY A 158 13.29 4.40 20.05
C GLY A 158 13.77 4.28 18.60
N SER A 159 14.24 3.09 18.24
CA SER A 159 14.72 2.80 16.89
C SER A 159 13.60 2.85 15.88
N ALA A 160 13.80 3.59 14.79
CA ALA A 160 12.88 3.61 13.67
C ALA A 160 13.20 2.46 12.70
N LEU A 161 12.16 1.87 12.12
CA LEU A 161 12.26 0.91 11.02
C LEU A 161 11.92 1.60 9.70
N THR A 162 12.53 1.14 8.62
CA THR A 162 12.21 1.64 7.28
C THR A 162 12.08 0.47 6.32
N PHE A 163 10.90 0.34 5.72
CA PHE A 163 10.63 -0.59 4.63
C PHE A 163 10.76 0.16 3.31
N GLY A 164 11.55 -0.32 2.36
CA GLY A 164 11.51 0.20 1.01
C GLY A 164 10.36 -0.47 0.27
N LEU A 165 9.16 0.10 0.24
CA LEU A 165 8.01 -0.53 -0.43
C LEU A 165 8.06 -0.28 -1.93
N GLY A 166 8.24 -1.34 -2.70
CA GLY A 166 8.31 -1.40 -4.15
C GLY A 166 6.98 -1.70 -4.83
N HIS A 167 7.09 -2.09 -6.09
CA HIS A 167 5.96 -2.40 -6.95
C HIS A 167 5.36 -3.77 -6.61
N GLY A 168 4.08 -3.81 -6.29
CA GLY A 168 3.37 -5.03 -5.90
C GLY A 168 3.62 -5.48 -4.46
N ASP A 169 4.38 -4.71 -3.66
CA ASP A 169 4.64 -5.05 -2.26
C ASP A 169 3.39 -4.83 -1.40
N LEU A 170 3.20 -5.70 -0.41
CA LEU A 170 2.18 -5.58 0.63
C LEU A 170 2.84 -5.28 1.98
N LEU A 171 2.29 -4.32 2.72
CA LEU A 171 2.61 -4.08 4.11
C LEU A 171 1.33 -3.97 4.93
N VAL A 172 1.19 -4.76 6.00
CA VAL A 172 0.04 -4.74 6.90
C VAL A 172 0.47 -4.35 8.30
N MET A 173 -0.25 -3.42 8.91
CA MET A 173 -0.03 -2.94 10.27
C MET A 173 -1.21 -3.37 11.13
N GLY A 174 -0.97 -3.95 12.30
CA GLY A 174 -2.05 -4.39 13.18
C GLY A 174 -1.69 -4.49 14.66
N GLY A 175 -2.63 -5.03 15.43
CA GLY A 175 -2.57 -5.03 16.89
C GLY A 175 -2.64 -3.60 17.44
N THR A 176 -1.74 -3.24 18.35
CA THR A 176 -1.73 -1.90 18.96
C THR A 176 -1.01 -0.83 18.12
N PHE A 177 -0.66 -1.12 16.86
CA PHE A 177 0.16 -0.25 16.01
C PHE A 177 -0.34 1.20 15.99
N GLN A 178 -1.65 1.42 15.77
CA GLN A 178 -2.20 2.77 15.64
C GLN A 178 -2.24 3.55 16.98
N ALA A 179 -1.94 2.88 18.10
CA ALA A 179 -1.81 3.48 19.43
C ALA A 179 -0.36 3.71 19.86
N THR A 180 0.59 2.94 19.33
CA THR A 180 1.97 2.87 19.85
C THR A 180 3.03 3.33 18.84
N HIS A 181 2.69 3.35 17.55
CA HIS A 181 3.61 3.62 16.46
C HIS A 181 3.06 4.67 15.50
N GLN A 182 3.98 5.40 14.88
CA GLN A 182 3.72 6.35 13.80
C GLN A 182 4.37 5.85 12.53
N HIS A 183 3.78 6.20 11.39
CA HIS A 183 4.30 5.87 10.08
C HIS A 183 4.25 7.04 9.11
N GLY A 184 5.03 6.96 8.04
CA GLY A 184 4.98 7.96 6.98
C GLY A 184 5.86 7.64 5.78
N VAL A 185 5.65 8.40 4.71
CA VAL A 185 6.37 8.29 3.43
C VAL A 185 7.13 9.60 3.22
N PRO A 186 8.44 9.67 3.57
CA PRO A 186 9.19 10.91 3.47
C PRO A 186 9.46 11.30 2.01
N LYS A 187 9.76 12.58 1.81
CA LYS A 187 10.24 13.09 0.52
C LYS A 187 11.59 12.45 0.17
N VAL A 188 11.80 12.21 -1.12
CA VAL A 188 13.07 11.75 -1.69
C VAL A 188 13.42 12.62 -2.89
N ALA A 189 14.70 12.67 -3.26
CA ALA A 189 15.17 13.56 -4.33
C ALA A 189 14.48 13.25 -5.67
N ARG A 190 14.36 11.96 -6.01
CA ARG A 190 13.72 11.46 -7.24
C ARG A 190 13.02 10.14 -6.93
N ALA A 191 11.84 9.94 -7.51
CA ALA A 191 11.10 8.69 -7.49
C ALA A 191 10.03 8.71 -8.57
N GLU A 192 9.78 7.54 -9.16
CA GLU A 192 8.65 7.28 -10.03
C GLU A 192 7.31 7.44 -9.29
N PRO A 193 6.20 7.65 -10.01
CA PRO A 193 4.85 7.69 -9.44
C PRO A 193 4.55 6.44 -8.61
N ARG A 194 3.90 6.61 -7.45
CA ARG A 194 3.53 5.51 -6.55
C ARG A 194 2.10 5.66 -6.08
N ILE A 195 1.34 4.57 -6.08
CA ILE A 195 0.03 4.49 -5.45
C ILE A 195 0.12 3.62 -4.19
N SER A 196 -0.47 4.08 -3.09
CA SER A 196 -0.76 3.26 -1.91
C SER A 196 -2.25 3.00 -1.86
N LEU A 197 -2.68 1.77 -2.15
CA LEU A 197 -4.03 1.31 -1.88
C LEU A 197 -4.10 0.87 -0.41
N MET A 198 -4.97 1.49 0.37
CA MET A 198 -5.07 1.25 1.81
C MET A 198 -6.46 0.69 2.13
N PHE A 199 -6.48 -0.52 2.68
CA PHE A 199 -7.65 -1.20 3.21
C PHE A 199 -7.62 -1.08 4.72
N ARG A 200 -8.75 -0.68 5.34
CA ARG A 200 -8.86 -0.56 6.80
C ARG A 200 -10.11 -1.24 7.31
N THR A 201 -9.96 -1.85 8.49
CA THR A 201 -11.05 -2.35 9.34
C THR A 201 -11.89 -1.23 9.92
#